data_AF-A0A2A5YMV6-F1
#
_entry.id   AF-A0A2A5YMV6-F1
#
_cell.length_a   1.000
_cell.length_b   1.000
_cell.length_c   1.000
_cell.angle_alpha   90.00
_cell.angle_beta   90.00
_cell.angle_gamma   90.00
#
_symmetry.space_group_name_H-M   'P 1'
#
loop_
_entity.id
_entity.type
_entity.pdbx_description
1 polymer ?
#
loop_
_entity_poly.entity_id
_entity_poly.type
_entity_poly.pdbx_seq_one_letter_code
_entity_poly.pdbx_strand_id
1 'polypeptide(L)'
;DVHQGDGTAALLADRADIFTLSIHAERNFPARKARSTLDIALEDGTGDDAYLAVLKDVVPRVLDGFAPDLILYQAGVDPHGDDRLGRLAMTDAGLDARDRFVLRQARSRSIAVASTMGGGYGADRMMIARRHAACMIRMAEEAAA
;
A
#
# COMPACT_ATOMS: atom_id res chain seq x y z
N ASP A 1 -1.13 3.10 1.82
CA ASP A 1 -1.75 4.39 2.20
C ASP A 1 -1.65 5.35 1.03
N VAL A 2 -2.52 6.36 0.95
CA VAL A 2 -2.37 7.45 -0.02
C VAL A 2 -1.32 8.48 0.42
N HIS A 3 -1.09 8.61 1.72
CA HIS A 3 -0.08 9.50 2.28
C HIS A 3 1.27 8.78 2.31
N GLN A 4 2.36 9.56 2.31
CA GLN A 4 3.67 8.94 2.50
C GLN A 4 3.77 8.44 3.95
N GLY A 5 4.29 7.23 4.15
CA GLY A 5 4.64 6.69 5.46
C GLY A 5 5.88 7.36 6.08
N ASP A 6 5.83 8.68 6.27
CA ASP A 6 6.94 9.51 6.72
C ASP A 6 7.46 9.14 8.11
N GLY A 7 6.57 8.80 9.04
CA GLY A 7 6.95 8.27 10.35
C GLY A 7 7.75 6.97 10.25
N THR A 8 7.32 6.03 9.40
CA THR A 8 8.03 4.76 9.15
C THR A 8 9.39 5.01 8.53
N ALA A 9 9.47 5.90 7.53
CA ALA A 9 10.72 6.27 6.88
C ALA A 9 11.71 6.89 7.88
N ALA A 10 11.28 7.85 8.70
CA ALA A 10 12.12 8.51 9.68
C ALA A 10 12.60 7.57 10.79
N LEU A 11 11.71 6.70 11.30
CA LEU A 11 12.02 5.74 12.35
C LEU A 11 13.08 4.71 11.92
N LEU A 12 13.11 4.38 10.64
CA LEU A 12 13.92 3.29 10.09
C LEU A 12 15.09 3.76 9.22
N ALA A 13 15.37 5.07 9.18
CA ALA A 13 16.34 5.66 8.26
C ALA A 13 17.75 5.03 8.33
N ASP A 14 18.18 4.60 9.52
CA ASP A 14 19.51 4.01 9.75
C ASP A 14 19.52 2.47 9.75
N ARG A 15 18.41 1.83 9.33
CA ARG A 15 18.25 0.37 9.35
C ARG A 15 18.40 -0.22 7.96
N ALA A 16 19.62 -0.65 7.63
CA ALA A 16 19.92 -1.31 6.36
C ALA A 16 19.26 -2.70 6.21
N ASP A 17 18.83 -3.30 7.32
CA ASP A 17 18.13 -4.58 7.38
C ASP A 17 16.60 -4.44 7.26
N ILE A 18 16.09 -3.23 6.96
CA ILE A 18 14.66 -3.00 6.71
C ILE A 18 14.49 -2.17 5.44
N PHE A 19 13.68 -2.68 4.50
CA PHE A 19 13.30 -1.96 3.29
C PHE A 19 11.97 -1.22 3.50
N THR A 20 11.96 0.10 3.30
CA THR A 20 10.73 0.90 3.32
C THR A 20 10.30 1.27 1.91
N LEU A 21 9.11 0.80 1.51
CA LEU A 21 8.46 1.13 0.24
C LEU A 21 7.20 1.97 0.52
N SER A 22 7.10 3.13 -0.13
CA SER A 22 5.92 3.98 -0.06
C SER A 22 5.45 4.37 -1.47
N ILE A 23 4.28 3.89 -1.88
CA ILE A 23 3.59 4.31 -3.12
C ILE A 23 2.44 5.24 -2.71
N HIS A 24 2.58 6.53 -2.98
CA HIS A 24 1.74 7.57 -2.39
C HIS A 24 1.44 8.70 -3.37
N ALA A 25 0.43 9.53 -3.06
CA ALA A 25 0.16 10.73 -3.84
C ALA A 25 1.24 11.80 -3.62
N GLU A 26 1.84 12.27 -4.71
CA GLU A 26 2.96 13.23 -4.70
C GLU A 26 2.59 14.49 -3.91
N ARG A 27 1.45 15.09 -4.26
CA ARG A 27 0.99 16.39 -3.74
C ARG A 27 0.08 16.24 -2.53
N ASN A 28 0.33 15.24 -1.69
CA ASN A 28 -0.42 14.99 -0.47
C ASN A 28 0.46 15.03 0.80
N PHE A 29 -0.07 14.65 1.96
CA PHE A 29 0.69 14.62 3.22
C PHE A 29 1.88 13.64 3.18
N PRO A 30 3.00 13.96 3.87
CA PRO A 30 3.35 15.26 4.42
C PRO A 30 3.77 16.24 3.32
N ALA A 31 3.76 17.54 3.63
CA ALA A 31 4.17 18.60 2.70
C ALA A 31 5.65 18.49 2.29
N ARG A 32 6.51 18.02 3.20
CA ARG A 32 7.90 17.66 2.92
C ARG A 32 8.05 16.17 3.11
N LYS A 33 8.35 15.45 2.03
CA LYS A 33 8.52 14.00 2.08
C LYS A 33 9.74 13.61 2.90
N ALA A 34 9.58 12.60 3.74
CA ALA A 34 10.71 11.88 4.32
C ALA A 34 11.40 11.05 3.23
N ARG A 35 12.53 10.41 3.56
CA ARG A 35 13.24 9.52 2.64
C ARG A 35 13.06 8.08 3.08
N SER A 36 12.29 7.31 2.32
CA SER A 36 12.23 5.86 2.42
C SER A 36 13.41 5.23 1.66
N THR A 37 13.50 3.90 1.71
CA THR A 37 14.40 3.16 0.81
C THR A 37 13.96 3.32 -0.64
N LEU A 38 12.64 3.26 -0.89
CA LEU A 38 12.04 3.58 -2.17
C LEU A 38 10.71 4.31 -1.99
N ASP A 39 10.63 5.51 -2.57
CA ASP A 39 9.43 6.33 -2.64
C ASP A 39 8.97 6.40 -4.10
N ILE A 40 7.69 6.08 -4.34
CA ILE A 40 7.03 6.27 -5.63
C ILE A 40 5.92 7.28 -5.45
N ALA A 41 6.14 8.47 -5.99
CA ALA A 41 5.18 9.57 -5.99
C ALA A 41 4.27 9.46 -7.22
N LEU A 42 2.97 9.43 -6.99
CA LEU A 42 1.94 9.32 -8.03
C LEU A 42 1.23 10.66 -8.22
N GLU A 43 0.85 10.94 -9.47
CA GLU A 43 0.08 12.13 -9.82
C GLU A 43 -1.34 12.06 -9.27
N ASP A 44 -1.91 13.22 -8.97
CA ASP A 44 -3.31 13.34 -8.53
C ASP A 44 -4.24 12.73 -9.61
N GLY A 45 -5.25 11.98 -9.18
CA GLY A 45 -6.20 11.29 -10.06
C GLY A 45 -5.68 9.98 -10.63
N THR A 46 -4.49 9.48 -10.23
CA THR A 46 -4.03 8.15 -10.65
C THR A 46 -5.08 7.10 -10.30
N GLY A 47 -5.61 6.43 -11.32
CA GLY A 47 -6.60 5.36 -11.20
C GLY A 47 -5.98 3.96 -11.18
N ASP A 48 -6.86 2.96 -11.23
CA ASP A 48 -6.51 1.55 -11.04
C ASP A 48 -5.38 1.04 -11.94
N ASP A 49 -5.49 1.24 -13.26
CA ASP A 49 -4.53 0.70 -14.23
C ASP A 49 -3.11 1.25 -14.01
N ALA A 50 -3.01 2.58 -13.83
CA ALA A 50 -1.73 3.24 -13.61
C ALA A 50 -1.12 2.86 -12.25
N TYR A 51 -1.94 2.80 -11.20
CA TYR A 51 -1.48 2.35 -9.88
C TYR A 51 -0.97 0.90 -9.93
N LEU A 52 -1.74 0.00 -10.56
CA LEU A 52 -1.40 -1.40 -10.66
C LEU A 52 -0.19 -1.65 -11.57
N ALA A 53 0.01 -0.85 -12.62
CA ALA A 53 1.21 -0.91 -13.46
C ALA A 53 2.47 -0.62 -12.64
N VAL A 54 2.45 0.45 -11.84
CA VAL A 54 3.54 0.79 -10.91
C VAL A 54 3.76 -0.33 -9.90
N LEU A 55 2.69 -0.82 -9.27
CA LEU A 55 2.78 -1.88 -8.28
C LEU A 55 3.40 -3.17 -8.85
N LYS A 56 2.98 -3.56 -10.06
CA LYS A 56 3.46 -4.77 -10.76
C LYS A 56 4.90 -4.66 -11.22
N ASP A 57 5.38 -3.45 -11.51
CA ASP A 57 6.78 -3.22 -11.81
C ASP A 57 7.66 -3.19 -10.55
N VAL A 58 7.20 -2.54 -9.49
CA VAL A 58 8.03 -2.23 -8.31
C VAL A 58 8.10 -3.41 -7.35
N VAL A 59 6.97 -4.01 -6.97
CA VAL A 59 6.92 -4.99 -5.87
C VAL A 59 7.78 -6.24 -6.16
N PRO A 60 7.71 -6.88 -7.34
CA PRO A 60 8.55 -8.05 -7.61
C PRO A 60 10.04 -7.73 -7.50
N ARG A 61 10.48 -6.58 -8.07
CA ARG A 61 11.89 -6.15 -8.01
C ARG A 61 12.37 -5.92 -6.58
N VAL A 62 11.54 -5.29 -5.74
CA VAL A 62 11.87 -5.09 -4.32
C VAL A 62 11.97 -6.42 -3.58
N LEU A 63 10.98 -7.31 -3.75
CA LEU A 63 10.98 -8.59 -3.05
C LEU A 63 12.11 -9.52 -3.50
N ASP A 64 12.42 -9.56 -4.80
CA ASP A 64 13.51 -10.39 -5.33
C ASP A 64 14.90 -9.84 -4.98
N GLY A 65 15.03 -8.51 -4.89
CA GLY A 65 16.29 -7.85 -4.56
C GLY A 65 16.59 -7.81 -3.06
N PHE A 66 15.60 -7.47 -2.23
CA PHE A 66 15.77 -7.36 -0.78
C PHE A 66 15.56 -8.70 -0.06
N ALA A 67 14.75 -9.60 -0.62
CA ALA A 67 14.44 -10.92 -0.07
C ALA A 67 14.05 -10.90 1.42
N PRO A 68 12.96 -10.19 1.81
CA PRO A 68 12.56 -10.08 3.20
C PRO A 68 11.99 -11.40 3.76
N ASP A 69 12.21 -11.66 5.05
CA ASP A 69 11.54 -12.75 5.77
C ASP A 69 10.08 -12.42 6.11
N LEU A 70 9.75 -11.12 6.25
CA LEU A 70 8.44 -10.62 6.65
C LEU A 70 8.09 -9.32 5.92
N ILE A 71 6.84 -9.21 5.48
CA ILE A 71 6.24 -7.97 4.98
C ILE A 71 5.30 -7.40 6.04
N LEU A 72 5.53 -6.14 6.41
CA LEU A 72 4.60 -5.33 7.19
C LEU A 72 3.77 -4.47 6.22
N TYR A 73 2.54 -4.90 5.95
CA TYR A 73 1.68 -4.30 4.94
C TYR A 73 0.69 -3.29 5.54
N GLN A 74 0.91 -2.00 5.30
CA GLN A 74 0.03 -0.93 5.79
C GLN A 74 -1.13 -0.69 4.80
N ALA A 75 -2.25 -1.36 5.03
CA ALA A 75 -3.39 -1.46 4.12
C ALA A 75 -4.35 -0.27 4.25
N GLY A 76 -3.92 0.91 3.80
CA GLY A 76 -4.79 2.09 3.66
C GLY A 76 -5.80 1.94 2.51
N VAL A 77 -7.02 2.43 2.72
CA VAL A 77 -8.11 2.46 1.73
C VAL A 77 -8.35 3.88 1.19
N ASP A 78 -7.60 4.85 1.70
CA ASP A 78 -7.60 6.24 1.26
C ASP A 78 -7.00 6.56 -0.12
N PRO A 79 -6.42 5.62 -0.91
CA PRO A 79 -6.23 5.83 -2.34
C PRO A 79 -7.55 5.85 -3.14
N HIS A 80 -8.66 5.46 -2.53
CA HIS A 80 -9.96 5.41 -3.16
C HIS A 80 -10.43 6.80 -3.61
N GLY A 81 -11.08 6.91 -4.78
CA GLY A 81 -11.55 8.18 -5.34
C GLY A 81 -12.57 8.94 -4.47
N ASP A 82 -13.38 8.23 -3.70
CA ASP A 82 -14.31 8.82 -2.72
C ASP A 82 -13.64 9.29 -1.40
N ASP A 83 -12.33 9.10 -1.24
CA ASP A 83 -11.64 9.53 -0.03
C ASP A 83 -11.45 11.05 -0.02
N ARG A 84 -11.79 11.69 1.10
CA ARG A 84 -11.73 13.15 1.23
C ARG A 84 -10.32 13.70 1.49
N LEU A 85 -9.42 12.86 2.02
CA LEU A 85 -8.02 13.21 2.28
C LEU A 85 -7.09 12.58 1.24
N GLY A 86 -7.58 11.59 0.49
CA GLY A 86 -6.93 11.07 -0.69
C GLY A 86 -6.88 12.06 -1.86
N ARG A 87 -6.03 11.73 -2.83
CA ARG A 87 -5.89 12.46 -4.11
C ARG A 87 -5.79 11.53 -5.31
N LEU A 88 -5.89 10.23 -5.08
CA LEU A 88 -5.89 9.22 -6.14
C LEU A 88 -7.34 8.88 -6.48
N ALA A 89 -7.55 8.13 -7.56
CA ALA A 89 -8.86 7.79 -8.07
C ALA A 89 -9.06 6.28 -8.17
N MET A 90 -8.50 5.52 -7.21
CA MET A 90 -8.69 4.07 -7.21
C MET A 90 -10.14 3.70 -6.91
N THR A 91 -10.58 2.57 -7.43
CA THR A 91 -11.90 2.00 -7.14
C THR A 91 -11.79 0.87 -6.12
N ASP A 92 -12.94 0.39 -5.62
CA ASP A 92 -13.00 -0.82 -4.80
C ASP A 92 -12.34 -2.04 -5.50
N ALA A 93 -12.52 -2.16 -6.81
CA ALA A 93 -11.88 -3.22 -7.60
C ALA A 93 -10.37 -3.02 -7.70
N GLY A 94 -9.91 -1.78 -7.82
CA GLY A 94 -8.49 -1.45 -7.80
C GLY A 94 -7.82 -1.77 -6.46
N LEU A 95 -8.49 -1.45 -5.34
CA LEU A 95 -8.01 -1.80 -4.01
C LEU A 95 -7.93 -3.32 -3.81
N ASP A 96 -8.97 -4.06 -4.22
CA ASP A 96 -8.96 -5.54 -4.17
C ASP A 96 -7.81 -6.12 -5.01
N ALA A 97 -7.63 -5.61 -6.23
CA ALA A 97 -6.57 -6.06 -7.12
C ALA A 97 -5.17 -5.77 -6.57
N ARG A 98 -4.98 -4.59 -5.94
CA ARG A 98 -3.73 -4.22 -5.25
C ARG A 98 -3.42 -5.21 -4.13
N ASP A 99 -4.37 -5.41 -3.23
CA ASP A 99 -4.18 -6.23 -2.03
C ASP A 99 -3.88 -7.69 -2.42
N ARG A 100 -4.70 -8.26 -3.32
CA ARG A 100 -4.46 -9.61 -3.85
C ARG A 100 -3.10 -9.75 -4.52
N PHE A 101 -2.69 -8.75 -5.30
CA PHE A 101 -1.40 -8.81 -5.99
C PHE A 101 -0.25 -8.88 -4.98
N VAL A 102 -0.22 -7.99 -3.99
CA VAL A 102 0.85 -7.98 -2.96
C VAL A 102 0.88 -9.32 -2.21
N LEU A 103 -0.28 -9.82 -1.78
CA LEU A 103 -0.37 -11.07 -1.03
C LEU A 103 0.08 -12.29 -1.86
N ARG A 104 -0.26 -12.33 -3.15
CA ARG A 104 0.21 -13.39 -4.05
C ARG A 104 1.72 -13.31 -4.28
N GLN A 105 2.28 -12.11 -4.42
CA GLN A 105 3.73 -11.96 -4.56
C GLN A 105 4.45 -12.49 -3.32
N ALA A 106 3.95 -12.17 -2.12
CA ALA A 106 4.47 -12.70 -0.86
C ALA A 106 4.35 -14.23 -0.78
N ARG A 107 3.14 -14.77 -1.01
CA ARG A 107 2.89 -16.23 -0.96
C ARG A 107 3.76 -17.00 -1.95
N SER A 108 3.86 -16.53 -3.20
CA SER A 108 4.68 -17.21 -4.23
C SER A 108 6.16 -17.34 -3.85
N ARG A 109 6.62 -16.50 -2.91
CA ARG A 109 7.97 -16.49 -2.37
C ARG A 109 8.06 -17.04 -0.94
N SER A 110 6.96 -17.58 -0.41
CA SER A 110 6.85 -18.06 0.98
C SER A 110 7.20 -17.00 2.03
N ILE A 111 6.92 -15.73 1.75
CA ILE A 111 7.20 -14.61 2.66
C ILE A 111 5.99 -14.40 3.57
N ALA A 112 6.22 -14.31 4.88
CA ALA A 112 5.16 -14.02 5.84
C ALA A 112 4.63 -12.58 5.66
N VAL A 113 3.34 -12.37 5.92
CA VAL A 113 2.73 -11.05 5.86
C VAL A 113 1.99 -10.77 7.17
N ALA A 114 2.27 -9.62 7.78
CA ALA A 114 1.44 -9.03 8.81
C ALA A 114 0.91 -7.69 8.29
N SER A 115 -0.36 -7.38 8.54
CA SER A 115 -0.97 -6.14 8.07
C SER A 115 -1.60 -5.35 9.20
N THR A 116 -1.59 -4.03 9.03
CA THR A 116 -2.32 -3.08 9.84
C THR A 116 -3.22 -2.23 8.94
N MET A 117 -4.36 -1.79 9.49
CA MET A 117 -5.20 -0.80 8.81
C MET A 117 -4.44 0.50 8.63
N GLY A 118 -4.59 1.13 7.47
CA GLY A 118 -4.11 2.48 7.19
C GLY A 118 -5.21 3.54 7.31
N GLY A 119 -5.06 4.63 6.54
CA GLY A 119 -6.07 5.67 6.43
C GLY A 119 -7.32 5.25 5.63
N GLY A 120 -8.37 6.06 5.77
CA GLY A 120 -9.70 5.90 5.19
C GLY A 120 -10.67 6.93 5.76
N TYR A 121 -11.01 7.95 4.97
CA TYR A 121 -11.62 9.21 5.42
C TYR A 121 -12.79 9.70 4.54
N GLY A 122 -13.35 8.80 3.73
CA GLY A 122 -14.61 9.01 3.04
C GLY A 122 -15.79 9.35 3.97
N ALA A 123 -16.87 9.89 3.40
CA ALA A 123 -18.03 10.34 4.18
C ALA A 123 -18.85 9.17 4.80
N ASP A 124 -18.93 8.04 4.09
CA ASP A 124 -19.62 6.84 4.58
C ASP A 124 -18.66 5.93 5.36
N ARG A 125 -18.80 5.97 6.69
CA ARG A 125 -18.01 5.16 7.63
C ARG A 125 -18.20 3.66 7.44
N MET A 126 -19.40 3.22 7.06
CA MET A 126 -19.66 1.81 6.83
C MET A 126 -18.99 1.33 5.55
N MET A 127 -18.94 2.19 4.53
CA MET A 127 -18.17 1.88 3.32
C MET A 127 -16.67 1.77 3.64
N ILE A 128 -16.10 2.70 4.40
CA ILE A 128 -14.69 2.62 4.83
C ILE A 128 -14.41 1.31 5.59
N ALA A 129 -15.26 0.98 6.56
CA ALA A 129 -15.13 -0.26 7.34
C ALA A 129 -15.18 -1.51 6.45
N ARG A 130 -16.08 -1.53 5.45
CA ARG A 130 -16.16 -2.62 4.46
C ARG A 130 -14.88 -2.74 3.63
N ARG A 131 -14.28 -1.63 3.20
CA ARG A 131 -13.03 -1.64 2.44
C ARG A 131 -11.87 -2.22 3.26
N HIS A 132 -11.72 -1.83 4.52
CA HIS A 132 -10.70 -2.44 5.40
C HIS A 132 -10.97 -3.92 5.67
N ALA A 133 -12.23 -4.29 5.94
CA ALA A 133 -12.61 -5.68 6.13
C ALA A 133 -12.34 -6.53 4.88
N ALA A 134 -12.59 -5.99 3.68
CA ALA A 134 -12.30 -6.66 2.42
C ALA A 134 -10.80 -7.01 2.31
N CYS A 135 -9.89 -6.08 2.63
CA CYS A 135 -8.45 -6.36 2.67
C CYS A 135 -8.13 -7.54 3.61
N MET A 136 -8.65 -7.54 4.84
CA MET A 136 -8.41 -8.62 5.80
C MET A 136 -8.95 -9.97 5.32
N ILE A 137 -10.12 -9.99 4.67
CA ILE A 137 -10.68 -11.19 4.07
C ILE A 137 -9.77 -11.69 2.94
N ARG A 138 -9.23 -10.80 2.09
CA ARG A 138 -8.29 -11.20 1.03
C ARG A 138 -6.99 -11.76 1.56
N MET A 139 -6.49 -11.19 2.66
CA MET A 139 -5.35 -11.76 3.37
C MET A 139 -5.61 -13.21 3.80
N ALA A 140 -6.76 -13.46 4.42
CA ALA A 140 -7.12 -14.80 4.86
C ALA A 140 -7.30 -15.77 3.68
N GLU A 141 -7.96 -15.35 2.60
CA GLU A 141 -8.16 -16.15 1.39
C GLU A 141 -6.84 -16.51 0.71
N GLU A 142 -5.95 -15.54 0.50
CA GLU A 142 -4.68 -15.79 -0.17
C GLU A 142 -3.70 -16.54 0.73
N ALA A 143 -3.82 -16.47 2.06
CA ALA A 143 -3.01 -17.28 2.98
C ALA A 143 -3.46 -18.75 3.04
N ALA A 144 -4.74 -19.04 2.74
CA ALA A 144 -5.30 -20.40 2.80
C ALA A 144 -5.22 -21.17 1.48
N ALA A 145 -4.83 -20.51 0.38
CA ALA A 145 -4.75 -21.07 -0.97
C ALA A 145 -3.35 -21.58 -1.32
#